data_AF-A0A6B3IDU3-F1
#
_entry.id   AF-A0A6B3IDU3-F1
#
_cell.length_a   1.000
_cell.length_b   1.000
_cell.length_c   1.000
_cell.angle_alpha   90.00
_cell.angle_beta   90.00
_cell.angle_gamma   90.00
#
_symmetry.space_group_name_H-M   'P 1'
#
loop_
_entity.id
_entity.type
_entity.pdbx_description
1 polymer ?
#
loop_
_entity_poly.entity_id
_entity_poly.type
_entity_poly.pdbx_seq_one_letter_code
_entity_poly.pdbx_strand_id
1 'polypeptide(L)'
;MELGLVGLGKMGGNMRERIRRAGHTVIGYDRNPDLADVQSLEELVGRLKGPRVVWVMVPAGAATQATVDELAELLEPGDIVVDGGNSRWTDDEKHAVQLGIKDIGFVDCGVSGGVWGLENGYALMYGGTEENVAKVQPIFDALKPEGEFGSVHAGKVGAGHFAKMVHNGIEYAMMQAFAEGWELLEKADSVTDVREVFRSWQEGTVIRSWLLDLAVNALDEDEHLEGLRGWAADSGEGRWTVEAAIDNAVPLPAITASLFARFSSRQDDSPQMKMIAALRNQFGGHAVEAKK
;
A
#
# COMPACT_ATOMS: atom_id res chain seq x y z
N MET A 1 -1.95 -8.97 -24.64
CA MET A 1 -2.62 -10.20 -24.14
C MET A 1 -4.01 -9.87 -23.60
N GLU A 2 -4.80 -10.88 -23.23
CA GLU A 2 -6.08 -10.71 -22.51
C GLU A 2 -5.82 -10.83 -20.99
N LEU A 3 -6.48 -10.00 -20.18
CA LEU A 3 -6.40 -10.00 -18.71
C LEU A 3 -7.81 -9.90 -18.12
N GLY A 4 -8.13 -10.75 -17.15
CA GLY A 4 -9.26 -10.52 -16.24
C GLY A 4 -8.81 -9.63 -15.09
N LEU A 5 -9.57 -8.59 -14.75
CA LEU A 5 -9.28 -7.73 -13.61
C LEU A 5 -10.47 -7.69 -12.64
N VAL A 6 -10.27 -8.17 -11.42
CA VAL A 6 -11.28 -8.21 -10.36
C VAL A 6 -11.04 -7.08 -9.38
N GLY A 7 -12.04 -6.21 -9.19
CA GLY A 7 -11.92 -4.99 -8.39
C GLY A 7 -11.51 -3.79 -9.24
N LEU A 8 -12.47 -2.90 -9.48
CA LEU A 8 -12.38 -1.73 -10.36
C LEU A 8 -12.62 -0.42 -9.60
N GLY A 9 -12.40 -0.43 -8.28
CA GLY A 9 -12.27 0.80 -7.49
C GLY A 9 -11.15 1.70 -8.02
N LYS A 10 -10.81 2.78 -7.28
CA LYS A 10 -9.87 3.81 -7.76
C LYS A 10 -8.56 3.25 -8.37
N MET A 11 -7.91 2.30 -7.69
CA MET A 11 -6.67 1.69 -8.18
C MET A 11 -6.92 0.77 -9.38
N GLY A 12 -7.81 -0.23 -9.23
CA GLY A 12 -8.06 -1.21 -10.30
C GLY A 12 -8.61 -0.58 -11.58
N GLY A 13 -9.50 0.41 -11.48
CA GLY A 13 -10.01 1.16 -12.63
C GLY A 13 -8.89 1.89 -13.40
N ASN A 14 -7.97 2.53 -12.68
CA ASN A 14 -6.82 3.20 -13.28
C ASN A 14 -5.82 2.20 -13.89
N MET A 15 -5.59 1.06 -13.24
CA MET A 15 -4.74 -0.01 -13.78
C MET A 15 -5.33 -0.59 -15.07
N ARG A 16 -6.65 -0.86 -15.09
CA ARG A 16 -7.38 -1.30 -16.31
C ARG A 16 -7.12 -0.36 -17.47
N GLU A 17 -7.30 0.94 -17.24
CA GLU A 17 -7.12 1.96 -18.27
C GLU A 17 -5.67 2.01 -18.77
N ARG A 18 -4.69 1.98 -17.86
CA ARG A 18 -3.27 1.97 -18.23
C ARG A 18 -2.90 0.75 -19.08
N ILE A 19 -3.36 -0.43 -18.68
CA ILE A 19 -3.12 -1.69 -19.41
C ILE A 19 -3.77 -1.65 -20.81
N ARG A 20 -4.98 -1.08 -20.92
CA ARG A 20 -5.66 -0.88 -22.22
C ARG A 20 -4.90 0.09 -23.11
N ARG A 21 -4.36 1.19 -22.58
CA ARG A 21 -3.51 2.13 -23.34
C ARG A 21 -2.24 1.48 -23.90
N ALA A 22 -1.71 0.47 -23.21
CA ALA A 22 -0.60 -0.34 -23.68
C ALA A 22 -0.99 -1.39 -24.75
N GLY A 23 -2.25 -1.43 -25.20
CA GLY A 23 -2.71 -2.32 -26.28
C GLY A 23 -3.17 -3.69 -25.82
N HIS A 24 -3.37 -3.90 -24.52
CA HIS A 24 -3.89 -5.15 -23.97
C HIS A 24 -5.42 -5.11 -23.86
N THR A 25 -6.05 -6.28 -23.95
CA THR A 25 -7.50 -6.40 -23.70
C THR A 25 -7.70 -6.70 -22.23
N VAL A 26 -8.47 -5.87 -21.53
CA VAL A 26 -8.82 -6.09 -20.13
C VAL A 26 -10.32 -6.22 -20.00
N ILE A 27 -10.77 -7.31 -19.38
CA ILE A 27 -12.17 -7.53 -19.01
C ILE A 27 -12.24 -7.36 -17.49
N GLY A 28 -13.04 -6.40 -17.03
CA GLY A 28 -13.13 -6.06 -15.62
C GLY A 28 -14.40 -6.60 -14.95
N TYR A 29 -14.27 -7.09 -13.73
CA TYR A 29 -15.39 -7.40 -12.84
C TYR A 29 -15.28 -6.57 -11.55
N ASP A 30 -16.41 -6.04 -11.09
CA ASP A 30 -16.54 -5.40 -9.78
C ASP A 30 -17.93 -5.70 -9.19
N ARG A 31 -18.05 -5.65 -7.85
CA ARG A 31 -19.35 -5.78 -7.18
C ARG A 31 -20.28 -4.61 -7.48
N ASN A 32 -19.72 -3.44 -7.80
CA ASN A 32 -20.46 -2.32 -8.33
C ASN A 32 -20.69 -2.53 -9.84
N PRO A 33 -21.93 -2.83 -10.28
CA PRO A 33 -22.22 -3.12 -11.68
C PRO A 33 -21.94 -1.94 -12.62
N ASP A 34 -21.91 -0.70 -12.11
CA ASP A 34 -21.62 0.50 -12.90
C ASP A 34 -20.16 0.56 -13.37
N LEU A 35 -19.25 -0.16 -12.70
CA LEU A 35 -17.83 -0.18 -13.05
C LEU A 35 -17.45 -1.39 -13.93
N ALA A 36 -18.24 -2.46 -13.85
CA ALA A 36 -17.92 -3.78 -14.36
C ALA A 36 -18.20 -3.92 -15.88
N ASP A 37 -17.33 -4.67 -16.56
CA ASP A 37 -17.52 -5.07 -17.97
C ASP A 37 -18.34 -6.40 -18.07
N VAL A 38 -18.40 -7.18 -16.99
CA VAL A 38 -19.12 -8.46 -16.83
C VAL A 38 -19.73 -8.55 -15.43
N GLN A 39 -20.75 -9.38 -15.23
CA GLN A 39 -21.57 -9.39 -14.01
C GLN A 39 -21.21 -10.51 -13.01
N SER A 40 -20.30 -11.42 -13.37
CA SER A 40 -19.80 -12.47 -12.47
C SER A 40 -18.36 -12.89 -12.80
N LEU A 41 -17.69 -13.58 -11.87
CA LEU A 41 -16.38 -14.19 -12.14
C LEU A 41 -16.47 -15.32 -13.17
N GLU A 42 -17.58 -16.07 -13.19
CA GLU A 42 -17.83 -17.09 -14.21
C GLU A 42 -17.88 -16.47 -15.62
N GLU A 43 -18.60 -15.35 -15.78
CA GLU A 43 -18.64 -14.62 -17.05
C GLU A 43 -17.26 -14.04 -17.41
N LEU A 44 -16.52 -13.53 -16.42
CA LEU A 44 -15.15 -13.04 -16.60
C LEU A 44 -14.25 -14.13 -17.18
N VAL A 45 -14.17 -15.28 -16.51
CA VAL A 45 -13.31 -16.41 -16.90
C VAL A 45 -13.74 -16.99 -18.25
N GLY A 46 -15.05 -17.11 -18.49
CA GLY A 46 -15.60 -17.62 -19.75
C GLY A 46 -15.30 -16.75 -20.98
N ARG A 47 -15.02 -15.46 -20.79
CA ARG A 47 -14.66 -14.55 -21.89
C ARG A 47 -13.16 -14.50 -22.20
N LEU A 48 -12.30 -14.95 -21.28
CA LEU A 48 -10.85 -14.95 -21.47
C LEU A 48 -10.40 -16.19 -22.24
N LYS A 49 -9.40 -16.02 -23.11
CA LYS A 49 -8.72 -17.13 -23.79
C LYS A 49 -7.53 -17.63 -22.96
N GLY A 50 -7.42 -18.95 -22.84
CA GLY A 50 -6.35 -19.62 -22.09
C GLY A 50 -4.97 -19.57 -22.75
N PRO A 51 -3.86 -19.67 -21.97
CA PRO A 51 -3.84 -19.67 -20.49
C PRO A 51 -4.20 -18.29 -19.94
N ARG A 52 -5.17 -18.26 -19.02
CA ARG A 52 -5.81 -17.05 -18.51
C ARG A 52 -4.96 -16.44 -17.41
N VAL A 53 -4.93 -15.12 -17.35
CA VAL A 53 -4.40 -14.37 -16.21
C VAL A 53 -5.54 -13.56 -15.61
N VAL A 54 -5.81 -13.75 -14.33
CA VAL A 54 -6.79 -12.99 -13.57
C VAL A 54 -6.07 -12.24 -12.46
N TRP A 55 -6.13 -10.91 -12.52
CA TRP A 55 -5.55 -10.02 -11.53
C TRP A 55 -6.61 -9.56 -10.54
N VAL A 56 -6.33 -9.71 -9.24
CA VAL A 56 -7.20 -9.38 -8.13
C VAL A 56 -6.73 -8.08 -7.46
N MET A 57 -7.59 -7.07 -7.43
CA MET A 57 -7.42 -5.74 -6.84
C MET A 57 -8.54 -5.44 -5.83
N VAL A 58 -8.78 -6.34 -4.89
CA VAL A 58 -9.82 -6.21 -3.85
C VAL A 58 -9.19 -6.01 -2.46
N PRO A 59 -9.96 -5.61 -1.44
CA PRO A 59 -9.43 -5.46 -0.09
C PRO A 59 -8.85 -6.77 0.45
N ALA A 60 -7.72 -6.68 1.15
CA ALA A 60 -7.04 -7.81 1.76
C ALA A 60 -7.93 -8.59 2.76
N GLY A 61 -7.58 -9.84 3.01
CA GLY A 61 -8.27 -10.72 3.95
C GLY A 61 -9.45 -11.43 3.31
N ALA A 62 -10.64 -11.36 3.94
CA ALA A 62 -11.79 -12.17 3.55
C ALA A 62 -12.27 -11.93 2.11
N ALA A 63 -12.13 -10.71 1.57
CA ALA A 63 -12.54 -10.42 0.20
C ALA A 63 -11.58 -11.03 -0.84
N THR A 64 -10.26 -10.93 -0.63
CA THR A 64 -9.27 -11.66 -1.45
C THR A 64 -9.48 -13.16 -1.35
N GLN A 65 -9.61 -13.72 -0.13
CA GLN A 65 -9.80 -15.17 0.07
C GLN A 65 -11.03 -15.68 -0.69
N ALA A 66 -12.20 -15.03 -0.53
CA ALA A 66 -13.41 -15.45 -1.23
C ALA A 66 -13.26 -15.38 -2.75
N THR A 67 -12.52 -14.39 -3.26
CA THR A 67 -12.24 -14.27 -4.70
C THR A 67 -11.34 -15.41 -5.19
N VAL A 68 -10.29 -15.74 -4.43
CA VAL A 68 -9.38 -16.86 -4.75
C VAL A 68 -10.12 -18.20 -4.69
N ASP A 69 -11.00 -18.40 -3.71
CA ASP A 69 -11.84 -19.60 -3.60
C ASP A 69 -12.71 -19.80 -4.85
N GLU A 70 -13.39 -18.76 -5.30
CA GLU A 70 -14.25 -18.82 -6.49
C GLU A 70 -13.43 -19.03 -7.77
N LEU A 71 -12.30 -18.32 -7.91
CA LEU A 71 -11.40 -18.51 -9.06
C LEU A 71 -10.80 -19.92 -9.10
N ALA A 72 -10.53 -20.54 -7.96
CA ALA A 72 -10.05 -21.92 -7.89
C ALA A 72 -11.08 -22.93 -8.43
N GLU A 73 -12.38 -22.62 -8.40
CA GLU A 73 -13.41 -23.48 -9.01
C GLU A 73 -13.63 -23.21 -10.49
N LEU A 74 -13.29 -22.01 -10.98
CA LEU A 74 -13.58 -21.56 -12.35
C LEU A 74 -12.39 -21.71 -13.32
N LEU A 75 -11.16 -21.58 -12.82
CA LEU A 75 -9.95 -21.60 -13.65
C LEU A 75 -9.49 -23.04 -13.96
N GLU A 76 -8.69 -23.16 -15.02
CA GLU A 76 -8.17 -24.43 -15.52
C GLU A 76 -6.66 -24.58 -15.26
N PRO A 77 -6.11 -25.81 -15.26
CA PRO A 77 -4.68 -26.05 -15.17
C PRO A 77 -3.85 -25.17 -16.12
N GLY A 78 -2.85 -24.47 -15.58
CA GLY A 78 -1.97 -23.56 -16.31
C GLY A 78 -2.43 -22.09 -16.33
N ASP A 79 -3.65 -21.78 -15.89
CA ASP A 79 -4.11 -20.41 -15.63
C ASP A 79 -3.38 -19.79 -14.42
N ILE A 80 -3.42 -18.47 -14.28
CA ILE A 80 -2.74 -17.73 -13.20
C ILE A 80 -3.69 -16.76 -12.51
N VAL A 81 -3.62 -16.75 -11.18
CA VAL A 81 -4.14 -15.67 -10.35
C VAL A 81 -2.98 -14.76 -9.92
N VAL A 82 -3.15 -13.46 -10.11
CA VAL A 82 -2.25 -12.43 -9.57
C VAL A 82 -2.98 -11.71 -8.44
N ASP A 83 -2.46 -11.72 -7.22
CA ASP A 83 -2.96 -10.82 -6.18
C ASP A 83 -2.14 -9.53 -6.20
N GLY A 84 -2.76 -8.43 -6.63
CA GLY A 84 -2.14 -7.10 -6.63
C GLY A 84 -2.62 -6.18 -5.51
N GLY A 85 -3.40 -6.71 -4.57
CA GLY A 85 -3.88 -5.98 -3.41
C GLY A 85 -2.77 -5.66 -2.41
N ASN A 86 -3.15 -5.04 -1.30
CA ASN A 86 -2.25 -4.90 -0.14
C ASN A 86 -2.43 -6.09 0.82
N SER A 87 -2.26 -7.30 0.30
CA SER A 87 -2.41 -8.54 1.09
C SER A 87 -1.22 -8.78 2.01
N ARG A 88 -1.44 -9.56 3.08
CA ARG A 88 -0.37 -9.97 3.99
C ARG A 88 0.40 -11.11 3.33
N TRP A 89 1.73 -11.01 3.24
CA TRP A 89 2.57 -12.00 2.55
C TRP A 89 2.40 -13.45 3.03
N THR A 90 1.98 -13.66 4.28
CA THR A 90 1.73 -14.99 4.83
C THR A 90 0.48 -15.65 4.25
N ASP A 91 -0.43 -14.88 3.65
CA ASP A 91 -1.63 -15.41 3.01
C ASP A 91 -1.32 -15.84 1.56
N ASP A 92 -0.36 -15.20 0.90
CA ASP A 92 0.11 -15.55 -0.45
C ASP A 92 0.55 -17.02 -0.55
N GLU A 93 1.33 -17.52 0.42
CA GLU A 93 1.76 -18.93 0.45
C GLU A 93 0.55 -19.88 0.57
N LYS A 94 -0.51 -19.48 1.28
CA LYS A 94 -1.73 -20.29 1.42
C LYS A 94 -2.51 -20.31 0.11
N HIS A 95 -2.66 -19.16 -0.55
CA HIS A 95 -3.33 -19.05 -1.85
C HIS A 95 -2.60 -19.83 -2.93
N ALA A 96 -1.26 -19.75 -2.96
CA ALA A 96 -0.45 -20.51 -3.90
C ALA A 96 -0.59 -22.02 -3.69
N VAL A 97 -0.61 -22.51 -2.44
CA VAL A 97 -0.86 -23.93 -2.15
C VAL A 97 -2.26 -24.35 -2.58
N GLN A 98 -3.28 -23.56 -2.25
CA GLN A 98 -4.67 -23.83 -2.61
C GLN A 98 -4.86 -23.94 -4.13
N LEU A 99 -4.36 -22.98 -4.89
CA LEU A 99 -4.45 -22.94 -6.35
C LEU A 99 -3.57 -24.03 -6.99
N GLY A 100 -2.40 -24.29 -6.42
CA GLY A 100 -1.48 -25.31 -6.89
C GLY A 100 -2.03 -26.74 -6.84
N ILE A 101 -2.96 -27.06 -5.94
CA ILE A 101 -3.66 -28.36 -5.92
C ILE A 101 -4.41 -28.63 -7.23
N LYS A 102 -4.81 -27.57 -7.94
CA LYS A 102 -5.53 -27.62 -9.21
C LYS A 102 -4.65 -27.23 -10.41
N ASP A 103 -3.32 -27.22 -10.23
CA ASP A 103 -2.34 -26.78 -11.23
C ASP A 103 -2.56 -25.34 -11.73
N ILE A 104 -3.13 -24.47 -10.88
CA ILE A 104 -3.29 -23.03 -11.14
C ILE A 104 -2.10 -22.29 -10.53
N GLY A 105 -1.48 -21.41 -11.31
CA GLY A 105 -0.38 -20.57 -10.88
C GLY A 105 -0.81 -19.41 -10.00
N PHE A 106 0.10 -18.95 -9.14
CA PHE A 106 -0.09 -17.78 -8.29
C PHE A 106 1.12 -16.85 -8.37
N VAL A 107 0.85 -15.54 -8.37
CA VAL A 107 1.83 -14.46 -8.30
C VAL A 107 1.31 -13.39 -7.34
N ASP A 108 2.08 -13.06 -6.30
CA ASP A 108 1.81 -11.86 -5.50
C ASP A 108 2.48 -10.65 -6.14
N CYS A 109 1.83 -9.49 -6.10
CA CYS A 109 2.37 -8.26 -6.69
C CYS A 109 2.02 -7.04 -5.84
N GLY A 110 2.98 -6.58 -5.05
CA GLY A 110 2.86 -5.30 -4.38
C GLY A 110 2.90 -4.13 -5.37
N VAL A 111 1.88 -3.27 -5.33
CA VAL A 111 1.70 -2.12 -6.26
C VAL A 111 1.82 -0.79 -5.51
N SER A 112 2.76 0.07 -5.91
CA SER A 112 2.93 1.43 -5.38
C SER A 112 2.77 2.50 -6.47
N GLY A 113 2.32 3.71 -6.09
CA GLY A 113 2.11 4.84 -7.02
C GLY A 113 0.77 5.57 -6.83
N GLY A 114 -0.18 4.96 -6.11
CA GLY A 114 -1.49 5.56 -5.84
C GLY A 114 -2.27 5.90 -7.10
N VAL A 115 -3.20 6.87 -6.99
CA VAL A 115 -4.07 7.27 -8.12
C VAL A 115 -3.30 7.84 -9.32
N TRP A 116 -2.10 8.35 -9.08
CA TRP A 116 -1.21 8.96 -10.08
C TRP A 116 -0.50 7.93 -10.97
N GLY A 117 -0.55 6.65 -10.59
CA GLY A 117 0.07 5.58 -11.39
C GLY A 117 -0.56 5.39 -12.77
N LEU A 118 -1.77 5.92 -13.01
CA LEU A 118 -2.34 5.97 -14.37
C LEU A 118 -1.41 6.71 -15.34
N GLU A 119 -0.87 7.85 -14.91
CA GLU A 119 0.00 8.70 -15.70
C GLU A 119 1.45 8.24 -15.56
N ASN A 120 1.94 8.14 -14.32
CA ASN A 120 3.36 7.95 -14.03
C ASN A 120 3.82 6.48 -14.03
N GLY A 121 2.89 5.53 -14.00
CA GLY A 121 3.15 4.12 -13.80
C GLY A 121 3.21 3.71 -12.34
N TYR A 122 3.19 2.40 -12.13
CA TYR A 122 3.16 1.79 -10.80
C TYR A 122 4.47 1.08 -10.52
N ALA A 123 5.09 1.34 -9.37
CA ALA A 123 6.21 0.52 -8.94
C ALA A 123 5.70 -0.86 -8.51
N LEU A 124 6.23 -1.92 -9.13
CA LEU A 124 5.77 -3.30 -8.94
C LEU A 124 6.84 -4.15 -8.25
N MET A 125 6.47 -4.83 -7.18
CA MET A 125 7.31 -5.86 -6.54
C MET A 125 6.53 -7.17 -6.59
N TYR A 126 6.99 -8.15 -7.35
CA TYR A 126 6.24 -9.40 -7.53
C TYR A 126 7.02 -10.63 -7.09
N GLY A 127 6.31 -11.58 -6.50
CA GLY A 127 6.80 -12.88 -6.06
C GLY A 127 6.09 -14.02 -6.81
N GLY A 128 6.82 -15.09 -7.10
CA GLY A 128 6.28 -16.23 -7.85
C GLY A 128 7.37 -17.08 -8.49
N THR A 129 6.98 -18.17 -9.15
CA THR A 129 7.92 -18.95 -9.97
C THR A 129 8.28 -18.16 -11.22
N GLU A 130 9.48 -18.37 -11.78
CA GLU A 130 9.91 -17.73 -13.03
C GLU A 130 8.92 -18.00 -14.18
N GLU A 131 8.36 -19.20 -14.24
CA GLU A 131 7.37 -19.57 -15.26
C GLU A 131 6.08 -18.75 -15.14
N ASN A 132 5.53 -18.61 -13.93
CA ASN A 132 4.31 -17.84 -13.72
C ASN A 132 4.56 -16.35 -13.97
N VAL A 133 5.68 -15.83 -13.48
CA VAL A 133 6.08 -14.44 -13.69
C VAL A 133 6.25 -14.13 -15.17
N ALA A 134 6.88 -15.02 -15.96
CA ALA A 134 7.06 -14.83 -17.39
C ALA A 134 5.73 -14.71 -18.15
N LYS A 135 4.69 -15.44 -17.73
CA LYS A 135 3.34 -15.35 -18.31
C LYS A 135 2.64 -14.01 -17.99
N VAL A 136 2.95 -13.39 -16.86
CA VAL A 136 2.37 -12.11 -16.42
C VAL A 136 3.19 -10.89 -16.87
N GLN A 137 4.47 -11.09 -17.24
CA GLN A 137 5.42 -10.03 -17.60
C GLN A 137 4.86 -8.93 -18.53
N PRO A 138 4.08 -9.23 -19.59
CA PRO A 138 3.54 -8.17 -20.45
C PRO A 138 2.63 -7.17 -19.72
N ILE A 139 1.97 -7.60 -18.63
CA ILE A 139 1.13 -6.72 -17.80
C ILE A 139 2.00 -5.88 -16.86
N PHE A 140 3.09 -6.44 -16.32
CA PHE A 140 4.05 -5.67 -15.53
C PHE A 140 4.70 -4.57 -16.37
N ASP A 141 5.07 -4.88 -17.61
CA ASP A 141 5.66 -3.91 -18.55
C ASP A 141 4.67 -2.78 -18.90
N ALA A 142 3.38 -3.09 -19.02
CA ALA A 142 2.34 -2.10 -19.27
C ALA A 142 2.08 -1.19 -18.05
N LEU A 143 2.21 -1.71 -16.84
CA LEU A 143 1.90 -1.00 -15.60
C LEU A 143 3.07 -0.17 -15.08
N LYS A 144 4.31 -0.63 -15.24
CA LYS A 144 5.47 0.04 -14.67
C LYS A 144 5.71 1.44 -15.26
N PRO A 145 6.45 2.31 -14.56
CA PRO A 145 7.00 3.54 -15.13
C PRO A 145 7.88 3.26 -16.34
N GLU A 146 7.98 4.24 -17.24
CA GLU A 146 8.94 4.17 -18.34
C GLU A 146 10.39 4.10 -17.81
N GLY A 147 11.24 3.38 -18.53
CA GLY A 147 12.66 3.23 -18.21
C GLY A 147 13.02 1.84 -17.68
N GLU A 148 14.23 1.74 -17.12
CA GLU A 148 14.82 0.47 -16.67
C GLU A 148 14.18 -0.03 -15.36
N PHE A 149 13.88 0.89 -14.44
CA PHE A 149 13.38 0.59 -13.10
C PHE A 149 11.85 0.59 -13.02
N GLY A 150 11.31 0.42 -11.80
CA GLY A 150 9.88 0.46 -11.52
C GLY A 150 9.20 -0.90 -11.48
N SER A 151 9.92 -2.00 -11.70
CA SER A 151 9.40 -3.36 -11.53
C SER A 151 10.53 -4.30 -11.11
N VAL A 152 10.25 -5.26 -10.23
CA VAL A 152 11.22 -6.29 -9.83
C VAL A 152 10.54 -7.62 -9.49
N HIS A 153 11.12 -8.72 -9.96
CA HIS A 153 10.84 -10.06 -9.44
C HIS A 153 11.60 -10.21 -8.11
N ALA A 154 10.88 -10.00 -7.00
CA ALA A 154 11.45 -9.93 -5.66
C ALA A 154 11.84 -11.32 -5.09
N GLY A 155 11.32 -12.40 -5.66
CA GLY A 155 11.67 -13.77 -5.28
C GLY A 155 10.50 -14.75 -5.40
N LYS A 156 10.48 -15.73 -4.50
CA LYS A 156 9.38 -16.71 -4.39
C LYS A 156 8.05 -16.06 -4.00
N VAL A 157 6.97 -16.83 -4.03
CA VAL A 157 5.65 -16.41 -3.53
C VAL A 157 5.79 -15.78 -2.13
N GLY A 158 5.12 -14.64 -1.94
CA GLY A 158 5.14 -13.78 -0.76
C GLY A 158 6.22 -12.69 -0.79
N ALA A 159 7.25 -12.81 -1.63
CA ALA A 159 8.37 -11.87 -1.63
C ALA A 159 7.97 -10.47 -2.14
N GLY A 160 7.04 -10.39 -3.09
CA GLY A 160 6.56 -9.13 -3.66
C GLY A 160 5.74 -8.33 -2.63
N HIS A 161 4.73 -8.95 -2.03
CA HIS A 161 3.97 -8.31 -0.94
C HIS A 161 4.83 -8.00 0.28
N PHE A 162 5.80 -8.87 0.63
CA PHE A 162 6.73 -8.57 1.73
C PHE A 162 7.58 -7.33 1.42
N ALA A 163 8.14 -7.22 0.21
CA ALA A 163 8.91 -6.06 -0.21
C ALA A 163 8.05 -4.78 -0.19
N LYS A 164 6.80 -4.86 -0.65
CA LYS A 164 5.85 -3.74 -0.63
C LYS A 164 5.43 -3.34 0.78
N MET A 165 5.27 -4.30 1.68
CA MET A 165 5.03 -4.03 3.08
C MET A 165 6.19 -3.22 3.68
N VAL A 166 7.44 -3.64 3.45
CA VAL A 166 8.63 -2.90 3.91
C VAL A 166 8.69 -1.50 3.28
N HIS A 167 8.37 -1.36 2.00
CA HIS A 167 8.24 -0.05 1.34
C HIS A 167 7.28 0.86 2.10
N ASN A 168 6.09 0.38 2.48
CA ASN A 168 5.13 1.18 3.26
C ASN A 168 5.66 1.51 4.67
N GLY A 169 6.42 0.62 5.30
CA GLY A 169 7.10 0.91 6.56
C GLY A 169 8.08 2.08 6.44
N ILE A 170 8.86 2.13 5.36
CA ILE A 170 9.76 3.27 5.06
C ILE A 170 8.96 4.55 4.84
N GLU A 171 7.88 4.47 4.06
CA GLU A 171 6.97 5.60 3.82
C GLU A 171 6.43 6.19 5.13
N TYR A 172 6.06 5.35 6.10
CA TYR A 172 5.57 5.76 7.42
C TYR A 172 6.60 6.59 8.19
N ALA A 173 7.86 6.14 8.19
CA ALA A 173 8.95 6.84 8.85
C ALA A 173 9.29 8.17 8.16
N MET A 174 9.27 8.20 6.83
CA MET A 174 9.52 9.43 6.06
C MET A 174 8.44 10.49 6.34
N MET A 175 7.16 10.11 6.27
CA MET A 175 6.05 11.01 6.60
C MET A 175 6.18 11.55 8.03
N GLN A 176 6.53 10.69 8.99
CA GLN A 176 6.72 11.11 10.38
C GLN A 176 7.87 12.11 10.52
N ALA A 177 9.00 11.89 9.85
CA ALA A 177 10.14 12.80 9.89
C ALA A 177 9.79 14.18 9.29
N PHE A 178 9.01 14.22 8.19
CA PHE A 178 8.51 15.48 7.64
C PHE A 178 7.57 16.19 8.62
N ALA A 179 6.65 15.47 9.27
CA ALA A 179 5.72 16.03 10.23
C ALA A 179 6.43 16.63 11.47
N GLU A 180 7.40 15.91 12.04
CA GLU A 180 8.19 16.40 13.18
C GLU A 180 9.00 17.66 12.81
N GLY A 181 9.59 17.68 11.61
CA GLY A 181 10.30 18.85 11.09
C GLY A 181 9.37 20.05 10.85
N TRP A 182 8.19 19.80 10.30
CA TRP A 182 7.16 20.82 10.07
C TRP A 182 6.71 21.46 11.39
N GLU A 183 6.33 20.65 12.39
CA GLU A 183 5.88 21.15 13.70
C GLU A 183 6.98 21.99 14.38
N LEU A 184 8.24 21.56 14.30
CA LEU A 184 9.36 22.32 14.85
C LEU A 184 9.53 23.68 14.15
N LEU A 185 9.37 23.73 12.83
CA LEU A 185 9.47 24.98 12.07
C LEU A 185 8.32 25.93 12.38
N GLU A 186 7.08 25.43 12.44
CA GLU A 186 5.90 26.21 12.84
C GLU A 186 6.06 26.78 14.27
N LYS A 187 6.73 26.03 15.15
CA LYS A 187 6.93 26.45 16.55
C LYS A 187 8.05 27.47 16.72
N ALA A 188 9.00 27.55 15.79
CA ALA A 188 10.18 28.37 15.92
C ALA A 188 9.91 29.81 15.46
N ASP A 189 9.88 30.76 16.42
CA ASP A 189 9.62 32.19 16.14
C ASP A 189 10.54 32.84 15.09
N SER A 190 11.71 32.26 14.82
CA SER A 190 12.67 32.76 13.83
C SER A 190 12.35 32.38 12.38
N VAL A 191 11.43 31.44 12.14
CA VAL A 191 11.04 30.99 10.80
C VAL A 191 9.62 31.48 10.51
N THR A 192 9.49 32.38 9.54
CA THR A 192 8.22 33.06 9.26
C THR A 192 7.47 32.50 8.05
N ASP A 193 8.17 31.76 7.17
CA ASP A 193 7.65 31.31 5.88
C ASP A 193 7.83 29.79 5.71
N VAL A 194 7.24 29.00 6.60
CA VAL A 194 7.43 27.53 6.66
C VAL A 194 7.01 26.85 5.36
N ARG A 195 5.89 27.26 4.74
CA ARG A 195 5.48 26.75 3.42
C ARG A 195 6.56 26.96 2.36
N GLU A 196 7.14 28.16 2.29
CA GLU A 196 8.19 28.46 1.30
C GLU A 196 9.48 27.70 1.58
N VAL A 197 9.80 27.43 2.85
CA VAL A 197 10.90 26.53 3.21
C VAL A 197 10.67 25.13 2.65
N PHE A 198 9.47 24.54 2.83
CA PHE A 198 9.13 23.24 2.27
C PHE A 198 9.16 23.22 0.73
N ARG A 199 8.62 24.26 0.07
CA ARG A 199 8.72 24.45 -1.39
C ARG A 199 10.17 24.48 -1.86
N SER A 200 11.02 25.23 -1.16
CA SER A 200 12.45 25.32 -1.51
C SER A 200 13.16 23.97 -1.48
N TRP A 201 12.67 23.01 -0.70
CA TRP A 201 13.28 21.69 -0.57
C TRP A 201 12.99 20.74 -1.72
N GLN A 202 11.97 21.02 -2.54
CA GLN A 202 11.63 20.20 -3.71
C GLN A 202 12.78 20.16 -4.72
N GLU A 203 13.62 21.19 -4.75
CA GLU A 203 14.78 21.29 -5.63
C GLU A 203 16.09 21.44 -4.87
N GLY A 204 17.18 20.89 -5.41
CA GLY A 204 18.54 21.09 -4.90
C GLY A 204 18.87 20.40 -3.56
N THR A 205 17.88 19.99 -2.76
CA THR A 205 18.12 19.34 -1.46
C THR A 205 18.27 17.83 -1.56
N VAL A 206 18.77 17.22 -0.47
CA VAL A 206 18.95 15.78 -0.31
C VAL A 206 17.64 15.06 -0.02
N ILE A 207 16.68 15.73 0.62
CA ILE A 207 15.41 15.14 1.09
C ILE A 207 14.30 15.18 0.04
N ARG A 208 14.59 15.67 -1.17
CA ARG A 208 13.64 15.71 -2.29
C ARG A 208 13.03 14.33 -2.54
N SER A 209 11.71 14.28 -2.64
CA SER A 209 10.94 13.06 -2.85
C SER A 209 9.51 13.40 -3.23
N TRP A 210 8.80 12.45 -3.82
CA TRP A 210 7.38 12.66 -4.13
C TRP A 210 6.53 12.89 -2.86
N LEU A 211 6.89 12.30 -1.72
CA LEU A 211 6.23 12.60 -0.45
C LEU A 211 6.38 14.07 -0.04
N LEU A 212 7.55 14.68 -0.31
CA LEU A 212 7.75 16.10 -0.08
C LEU A 212 6.86 16.94 -1.01
N ASP A 213 6.72 16.55 -2.27
CA ASP A 213 5.82 17.24 -3.21
C ASP A 213 4.36 17.18 -2.74
N LEU A 214 3.93 16.02 -2.21
CA LEU A 214 2.60 15.87 -1.63
C LEU A 214 2.41 16.71 -0.35
N ALA A 215 3.45 16.82 0.49
CA ALA A 215 3.43 17.69 1.65
C ALA A 215 3.28 19.16 1.26
N VAL A 216 4.01 19.61 0.23
CA VAL A 216 3.87 20.97 -0.31
C VAL A 216 2.47 21.20 -0.88
N ASN A 217 1.91 20.25 -1.65
CA ASN A 217 0.53 20.39 -2.15
C ASN A 217 -0.48 20.59 -1.00
N ALA A 218 -0.33 19.89 0.12
CA ALA A 218 -1.19 20.07 1.28
C ALA A 218 -1.02 21.46 1.92
N LEU A 219 0.21 21.96 2.05
CA LEU A 219 0.51 23.31 2.57
C LEU A 219 0.07 24.44 1.62
N ASP A 220 -0.01 24.15 0.33
CA ASP A 220 -0.53 25.08 -0.68
C ASP A 220 -2.05 25.23 -0.58
N GLU A 221 -2.75 24.15 -0.24
CA GLU A 221 -4.19 24.15 0.01
C GLU A 221 -4.55 24.78 1.38
N ASP A 222 -3.77 24.47 2.41
CA ASP A 222 -3.96 24.94 3.78
C ASP A 222 -2.60 25.10 4.49
N GLU A 223 -2.12 26.35 4.57
CA GLU A 223 -0.77 26.68 5.02
C GLU A 223 -0.43 26.17 6.42
N HIS A 224 -1.42 26.10 7.31
CA HIS A 224 -1.26 25.64 8.69
C HIS A 224 -2.03 24.34 8.98
N LEU A 225 -2.59 23.70 7.95
CA LEU A 225 -3.37 22.46 8.04
C LEU A 225 -4.54 22.55 9.05
N GLU A 226 -5.14 23.73 9.24
CA GLU A 226 -6.20 24.00 10.22
C GLU A 226 -7.48 23.19 9.94
N GLY A 227 -7.73 22.82 8.68
CA GLY A 227 -8.85 21.99 8.27
C GLY A 227 -8.75 20.53 8.71
N LEU A 228 -7.57 20.09 9.15
CA LEU A 228 -7.31 18.71 9.54
C LEU A 228 -7.33 18.52 11.06
N ARG A 229 -7.90 17.40 11.51
CA ARG A 229 -7.67 16.91 12.87
C ARG A 229 -6.33 16.19 12.92
N GLY A 230 -5.53 16.41 13.96
CA GLY A 230 -4.28 15.69 14.25
C GLY A 230 -4.50 14.21 14.59
N TRP A 231 -5.05 13.45 13.66
CA TRP A 231 -5.39 12.04 13.75
C TRP A 231 -4.92 11.34 12.47
N ALA A 232 -4.26 10.19 12.61
CA ALA A 232 -3.76 9.43 11.48
C ALA A 232 -4.14 7.95 11.58
N ALA A 233 -4.75 7.44 10.51
CA ALA A 233 -4.99 6.01 10.34
C ALA A 233 -3.66 5.25 10.14
N ASP A 234 -3.69 3.95 10.41
CA ASP A 234 -2.68 3.02 9.97
C ASP A 234 -3.36 1.93 9.15
N SER A 235 -2.64 1.43 8.15
CA SER A 235 -3.01 0.28 7.37
C SER A 235 -2.29 -0.96 7.92
N GLY A 236 -2.71 -2.16 7.50
CA GLY A 236 -2.14 -3.41 8.00
C GLY A 236 -0.63 -3.50 7.82
N GLU A 237 -0.12 -2.98 6.71
CA GLU A 237 1.28 -3.06 6.29
C GLU A 237 2.24 -2.39 7.28
N GLY A 238 1.85 -1.27 7.90
CA GLY A 238 2.66 -0.61 8.92
C GLY A 238 2.84 -1.48 10.17
N ARG A 239 1.77 -2.14 10.61
CA ARG A 239 1.82 -3.09 11.72
C ARG A 239 2.62 -4.32 11.35
N TRP A 240 2.32 -4.91 10.21
CA TRP A 240 2.96 -6.15 9.82
C TRP A 240 4.47 -5.97 9.56
N THR A 241 4.92 -4.78 9.16
CA THR A 241 6.36 -4.47 9.06
C THR A 241 7.04 -4.61 10.42
N VAL A 242 6.43 -4.07 11.48
CA VAL A 242 6.98 -4.16 12.84
C VAL A 242 6.89 -5.59 13.38
N GLU A 243 5.80 -6.31 13.12
CA GLU A 243 5.67 -7.73 13.44
C GLU A 243 6.77 -8.57 12.78
N ALA A 244 6.95 -8.43 11.46
CA ALA A 244 7.98 -9.14 10.70
C ALA A 244 9.39 -8.82 11.20
N ALA A 245 9.64 -7.58 11.61
CA ALA A 245 10.92 -7.18 12.18
C ALA A 245 11.20 -7.87 13.52
N ILE A 246 10.18 -8.01 14.37
CA ILE A 246 10.30 -8.78 15.62
C ILE A 246 10.61 -10.25 15.32
N ASP A 247 9.86 -10.86 14.41
CA ASP A 247 10.03 -12.27 14.02
C ASP A 247 11.43 -12.56 13.45
N ASN A 248 12.01 -11.59 12.75
CA ASN A 248 13.36 -11.69 12.18
C ASN A 248 14.46 -11.10 13.07
N ALA A 249 14.14 -10.63 14.28
CA ALA A 249 15.07 -9.94 15.18
C ALA A 249 15.81 -8.75 14.53
N VAL A 250 15.13 -7.98 13.68
CA VAL A 250 15.66 -6.80 12.99
C VAL A 250 15.23 -5.51 13.70
N PRO A 251 16.16 -4.61 14.08
CA PRO A 251 15.80 -3.36 14.73
C PRO A 251 15.19 -2.35 13.74
N LEU A 252 13.96 -1.88 14.02
CA LEU A 252 13.27 -0.85 13.23
C LEU A 252 12.85 0.38 14.08
N PRO A 253 13.78 1.12 14.71
CA PRO A 253 13.43 2.19 15.64
C PRO A 253 12.58 3.31 15.01
N ALA A 254 12.95 3.81 13.82
CA ALA A 254 12.24 4.90 13.15
C ALA A 254 10.82 4.50 12.70
N ILE A 255 10.69 3.35 12.04
CA ILE A 255 9.40 2.82 11.58
C ILE A 255 8.49 2.53 12.78
N THR A 256 9.03 1.91 13.83
CA THR A 256 8.28 1.62 15.06
C THR A 256 7.78 2.90 15.72
N ALA A 257 8.63 3.92 15.89
CA ALA A 257 8.22 5.20 16.47
C ALA A 257 7.11 5.85 15.64
N SER A 258 7.22 5.84 14.30
CA SER A 258 6.21 6.40 13.41
C SER A 258 4.85 5.70 13.49
N LEU A 259 4.82 4.38 13.72
CA LEU A 259 3.59 3.63 13.93
C LEU A 259 2.95 4.00 15.28
N PHE A 260 3.76 4.12 16.34
CA PHE A 260 3.26 4.45 17.68
C PHE A 260 2.80 5.91 17.80
N ALA A 261 3.38 6.83 17.03
CA ALA A 261 2.87 8.20 16.90
C ALA A 261 1.42 8.20 16.38
N ARG A 262 1.10 7.35 15.40
CA ARG A 262 -0.27 7.16 14.89
C ARG A 262 -1.20 6.54 15.93
N PHE A 263 -0.72 5.67 16.81
CA PHE A 263 -1.55 5.15 17.91
C PHE A 263 -1.84 6.22 18.97
N SER A 264 -0.84 7.07 19.24
CA SER A 264 -0.95 8.17 20.18
C SER A 264 -1.95 9.22 19.69
N SER A 265 -1.96 9.54 18.39
CA SER A 265 -2.88 10.53 17.79
C SER A 265 -4.36 10.15 17.85
N ARG A 266 -4.70 8.90 18.23
CA ARG A 266 -6.09 8.44 18.42
C ARG A 266 -6.56 8.52 19.86
N GLN A 267 -5.67 8.88 20.78
CA GLN A 267 -5.99 9.03 22.19
C GLN A 267 -6.28 10.49 22.48
N ASP A 268 -7.54 10.85 22.63
CA ASP A 268 -7.92 12.20 23.08
C ASP A 268 -7.42 12.50 24.50
N ASP A 269 -7.27 11.46 25.33
CA ASP A 269 -6.87 11.57 26.74
C ASP A 269 -6.07 10.33 27.16
N SER A 270 -4.74 10.41 27.08
CA SER A 270 -3.84 9.25 27.21
C SER A 270 -3.84 8.62 28.61
N PRO A 271 -4.26 7.35 28.76
CA PRO A 271 -4.20 6.63 30.03
C PRO A 271 -2.76 6.46 30.56
N GLN A 272 -1.79 6.32 29.65
CA GLN A 272 -0.37 6.21 30.02
C GLN A 272 0.12 7.50 30.69
N MET A 273 -0.24 8.65 30.11
CA MET A 273 0.12 9.95 30.69
C MET A 273 -0.56 10.21 32.03
N LYS A 274 -1.80 9.72 32.24
CA LYS A 274 -2.44 9.77 33.57
C LYS A 274 -1.68 8.98 34.61
N MET A 275 -1.25 7.75 34.29
CA MET A 275 -0.45 6.95 35.21
C MET A 275 0.89 7.64 35.52
N ILE A 276 1.55 8.23 34.51
CA ILE A 276 2.77 9.01 34.71
C ILE A 276 2.52 10.21 35.63
N ALA A 277 1.45 10.98 35.40
CA ALA A 277 1.08 12.12 36.24
C ALA A 277 0.80 11.68 37.69
N ALA A 278 0.06 10.60 37.88
CA ALA A 278 -0.23 10.03 39.19
C ALA A 278 1.04 9.57 39.92
N LEU A 279 1.94 8.83 39.25
CA LEU A 279 3.20 8.39 39.84
C LEU A 279 4.05 9.59 40.26
N ARG A 280 4.24 10.58 39.38
CA ARG A 280 4.97 11.82 39.67
C ARG A 280 4.39 12.56 40.88
N ASN A 281 3.08 12.58 41.02
CA ASN A 281 2.44 13.14 42.19
C ASN A 281 2.72 12.31 43.46
N GLN A 282 2.58 10.98 43.39
CA GLN A 282 2.74 10.10 44.55
C GLN A 282 4.17 10.08 45.10
N PHE A 283 5.19 9.95 44.25
CA PHE A 283 6.57 9.88 44.74
C PHE A 283 7.22 11.26 44.96
N GLY A 284 6.79 12.28 44.21
CA GLY A 284 7.48 13.58 44.14
C GLY A 284 6.62 14.80 44.47
N GLY A 285 5.32 14.63 44.76
CA GLY A 285 4.41 15.73 45.06
C GLY A 285 4.15 16.68 43.89
N HIS A 286 4.47 16.28 42.64
CA HIS A 286 4.27 17.13 41.46
C HIS A 286 2.79 17.47 41.25
N ALA A 287 2.51 18.70 40.82
CA ALA A 287 1.15 19.14 40.48
C ALA A 287 0.55 18.30 39.34
N VAL A 288 -0.76 18.09 39.40
CA VAL A 288 -1.53 17.34 38.40
C VAL A 288 -2.70 18.19 37.90
N GLU A 289 -3.06 18.02 36.63
CA GLU A 289 -4.25 18.63 36.05
C GLU A 289 -5.45 17.69 36.21
N ALA A 290 -6.54 18.19 36.80
CA ALA A 290 -7.78 17.44 36.91
C ALA A 290 -8.59 17.52 35.62
N LYS A 291 -9.29 16.44 35.29
CA LYS A 291 -10.24 16.44 34.17
C LYS A 291 -11.36 17.45 34.46
N LYS A 292 -11.54 18.43 33.57
CA LYS A 292 -12.67 19.37 33.62
C LYS A 292 -13.95 18.71 33.13
#